data_AF-A0A7L4Q4I7-F1
#
_entry.id   AF-A0A7L4Q4I7-F1
#
_cell.length_a   1.000
_cell.length_b   1.000
_cell.length_c   1.000
_cell.angle_alpha   90.00
_cell.angle_beta   90.00
_cell.angle_gamma   90.00
#
_symmetry.space_group_name_H-M   'P 1'
#
loop_
_entity.id
_entity.type
_entity.pdbx_description
1 polymer ?
#
loop_
_entity_poly.entity_id
_entity_poly.type
_entity_poly.pdbx_seq_one_letter_code
_entity_poly.pdbx_strand_id
1 'polypeptide(L)'
;VLAFSTSITYDIKAYHDDVHRALTGAPVAPVLRNAAEIMTHAREKLWEIRFLVVPGITVDEVAPVAAFIADIDHTIPFNLLAFRPNFILEHHPPAIQYLMEEAVREARKAGLVNVRVHGYPGVAGERPGERQSPGAEGGAALARRIAEGAGCPAGVRDCGSCGLQQDCPIKTYRARRSV
;
A
#
# COMPACT_ATOMS: atom_id res chain seq x y z
N VAL A 1 -0.71 -14.01 18.45
CA VAL A 1 -1.01 -12.56 18.43
C VAL A 1 -2.38 -12.29 19.04
N LEU A 2 -3.48 -12.78 18.45
CA LEU A 2 -4.84 -12.55 18.97
C LEU A 2 -5.04 -12.89 20.45
N ALA A 3 -4.36 -13.94 20.95
CA ALA A 3 -4.47 -14.38 22.34
C ALA A 3 -3.92 -13.37 23.38
N PHE A 4 -2.98 -12.49 23.00
CA PHE A 4 -2.30 -11.59 23.93
C PHE A 4 -2.38 -10.10 23.53
N SER A 5 -2.80 -9.79 22.31
CA SER A 5 -3.00 -8.41 21.85
C SER A 5 -4.35 -7.87 22.32
N THR A 6 -4.35 -6.61 22.77
CA THR A 6 -5.56 -5.87 23.18
C THR A 6 -6.02 -4.87 22.11
N SER A 7 -5.15 -4.50 21.18
CA SER A 7 -5.43 -3.60 20.06
C SER A 7 -4.56 -3.95 18.86
N ILE A 8 -5.14 -3.85 17.66
CA ILE A 8 -4.53 -4.22 16.39
C ILE A 8 -4.81 -3.11 15.37
N THR A 9 -3.75 -2.66 14.72
CA THR A 9 -3.84 -1.93 13.45
C THR A 9 -3.20 -2.81 12.38
N TYR A 10 -3.88 -2.97 11.24
CA TYR A 10 -3.46 -3.91 10.22
C TYR A 10 -3.25 -3.22 8.88
N ASP A 11 -2.11 -3.48 8.24
CA ASP A 11 -1.76 -2.84 6.97
C ASP A 11 -1.99 -3.80 5.81
N ILE A 12 -2.78 -3.37 4.82
CA ILE A 12 -2.83 -3.98 3.51
C ILE A 12 -2.08 -3.07 2.55
N LYS A 13 -1.14 -3.62 1.78
CA LYS A 13 -0.30 -2.83 0.85
C LYS A 13 -0.79 -2.87 -0.59
N ALA A 14 -1.50 -3.92 -0.95
CA ALA A 14 -2.15 -4.16 -2.24
C ALA A 14 -3.11 -5.35 -2.08
N TYR A 15 -4.05 -5.48 -3.02
CA TYR A 15 -4.95 -6.62 -3.17
C TYR A 15 -4.40 -7.64 -4.16
N HIS A 16 -3.90 -7.18 -5.31
CA HIS A 16 -3.34 -8.05 -6.34
C HIS A 16 -1.91 -8.47 -5.98
N ASP A 17 -1.59 -9.75 -6.22
CA ASP A 17 -0.32 -10.36 -5.77
C ASP A 17 0.91 -9.79 -6.48
N ASP A 18 0.77 -9.44 -7.76
CA ASP A 18 1.86 -8.84 -8.54
C ASP A 18 2.22 -7.43 -8.04
N VAL A 19 1.23 -6.60 -7.69
CA VAL A 19 1.44 -5.28 -7.07
C VAL A 19 2.05 -5.45 -5.68
N HIS A 20 1.52 -6.37 -4.87
CA HIS A 20 2.02 -6.62 -3.52
C HIS A 20 3.47 -7.10 -3.53
N ARG A 21 3.82 -8.03 -4.43
CA ARG A 21 5.19 -8.51 -4.62
C ARG A 21 6.09 -7.39 -5.12
N ALA A 22 5.67 -6.62 -6.13
CA ALA A 22 6.46 -5.52 -6.66
C ALA A 22 6.80 -4.48 -5.57
N LEU A 23 5.88 -4.18 -4.65
CA LEU A 23 6.09 -3.27 -3.52
C LEU A 23 6.90 -3.88 -2.38
N THR A 24 6.47 -5.04 -1.87
CA THR A 24 6.94 -5.59 -0.58
C THR A 24 7.95 -6.72 -0.74
N GLY A 25 7.95 -7.39 -1.90
CA GLY A 25 8.67 -8.62 -2.14
C GLY A 25 8.06 -9.86 -1.47
N ALA A 26 6.83 -9.78 -0.97
CA ALA A 26 6.12 -10.92 -0.36
C ALA A 26 4.77 -11.17 -1.06
N PRO A 27 4.24 -12.40 -1.02
CA PRO A 27 2.89 -12.69 -1.51
C PRO A 27 1.81 -11.99 -0.68
N VAL A 28 0.69 -11.65 -1.34
CA VAL A 28 -0.46 -11.00 -0.71
C VAL A 28 -1.35 -11.98 0.06
N ALA A 29 -1.37 -13.25 -0.35
CA ALA A 29 -2.32 -14.23 0.17
C ALA A 29 -2.30 -14.39 1.70
N PRO A 30 -1.14 -14.48 2.40
CA PRO A 30 -1.12 -14.52 3.86
C PRO A 30 -1.66 -13.24 4.51
N VAL A 31 -1.49 -12.08 3.86
CA VAL A 31 -1.95 -10.79 4.36
C VAL A 31 -3.47 -10.73 4.36
N LEU A 32 -4.11 -11.06 3.23
CA LEU A 32 -5.58 -11.04 3.12
C LEU A 32 -6.23 -12.11 4.01
N ARG A 33 -5.67 -13.33 4.08
CA ARG A 33 -6.18 -14.37 5.00
C ARG A 33 -6.15 -13.91 6.45
N ASN A 34 -5.03 -13.33 6.89
CA ASN A 34 -4.90 -12.85 8.27
C ASN A 34 -5.79 -11.63 8.54
N ALA A 35 -5.97 -10.75 7.55
CA ALA A 35 -6.90 -9.63 7.67
C ALA A 35 -8.34 -10.15 7.84
N ALA A 36 -8.77 -11.11 7.03
CA ALA A 36 -10.09 -11.73 7.16
C ALA A 36 -10.28 -12.36 8.54
N GLU A 37 -9.30 -13.15 9.01
CA GLU A 37 -9.33 -13.76 10.35
C GLU A 37 -9.53 -12.71 11.45
N ILE A 38 -8.80 -11.60 11.41
CA ILE A 38 -8.91 -10.51 12.40
C ILE A 38 -10.29 -9.83 12.29
N MET A 39 -10.73 -9.51 11.08
CA MET A 39 -12.00 -8.80 10.85
C MET A 39 -13.21 -9.65 11.26
N THR A 40 -13.16 -10.96 11.05
CA THR A 40 -14.25 -11.88 11.41
C THR A 40 -14.23 -12.28 12.89
N HIS A 41 -13.06 -12.55 13.46
CA HIS A 41 -12.96 -13.21 14.78
C HIS A 41 -12.38 -12.34 15.90
N ALA A 42 -11.86 -11.15 15.59
CA ALA A 42 -11.26 -10.24 16.57
C ALA A 42 -11.60 -8.77 16.27
N ARG A 43 -12.82 -8.53 15.77
CA ARG A 43 -13.32 -7.22 15.33
C ARG A 43 -13.23 -6.15 16.43
N GLU A 44 -13.42 -6.55 17.68
CA GLU A 44 -13.34 -5.70 18.87
C GLU A 44 -11.91 -5.25 19.19
N LYS A 45 -10.91 -5.98 18.70
CA LYS A 45 -9.48 -5.65 18.85
C LYS A 45 -8.95 -4.85 17.66
N LEU A 46 -9.65 -4.87 16.53
CA LEU A 46 -9.26 -4.18 15.32
C LEU A 46 -9.62 -2.68 15.41
N TRP A 47 -8.59 -1.84 15.48
CA TRP A 47 -8.74 -0.39 15.45
C TRP A 47 -9.04 0.12 14.04
N GLU A 48 -8.24 -0.30 13.06
CA GLU A 48 -8.42 0.06 11.65
C GLU A 48 -7.60 -0.84 10.71
N ILE A 49 -8.08 -0.94 9.47
CA ILE A 49 -7.27 -1.37 8.33
C ILE A 49 -6.65 -0.13 7.70
N ARG A 50 -5.34 -0.14 7.46
CA ARG A 50 -4.60 0.96 6.82
C ARG A 50 -4.15 0.60 5.42
N PHE A 51 -4.25 1.56 4.51
CA PHE A 51 -3.86 1.40 3.12
C PHE A 51 -3.14 2.64 2.61
N LEU A 52 -1.93 2.48 2.09
CA LEU A 52 -1.11 3.59 1.59
C LEU A 52 -1.39 3.84 0.12
N VAL A 53 -1.86 5.05 -0.22
CA VAL A 53 -2.16 5.45 -1.59
C VAL A 53 -0.91 6.07 -2.21
N VAL A 54 -0.23 5.29 -3.04
CA VAL A 54 0.98 5.65 -3.78
C VAL A 54 0.58 5.95 -5.23
N PRO A 55 0.77 7.20 -5.72
CA PRO A 55 0.35 7.59 -7.07
C PRO A 55 0.87 6.64 -8.14
N GLY A 56 -0.02 6.17 -9.03
CA GLY A 56 0.33 5.25 -10.12
C GLY A 56 0.71 3.83 -9.70
N ILE A 57 0.70 3.49 -8.41
CA ILE A 57 1.03 2.13 -7.93
C ILE A 57 -0.16 1.47 -7.24
N THR A 58 -0.73 2.11 -6.21
CA THR A 58 -1.80 1.50 -5.38
C THR A 58 -3.14 2.21 -5.50
N VAL A 59 -3.29 3.13 -6.43
CA VAL A 59 -4.54 3.88 -6.65
C VAL A 59 -5.66 2.91 -7.04
N ASP A 60 -5.40 2.06 -8.03
CA ASP A 60 -6.37 1.08 -8.55
C ASP A 60 -6.60 -0.09 -7.59
N GLU A 61 -5.75 -0.24 -6.56
CA GLU A 61 -5.89 -1.24 -5.51
C GLU A 61 -6.88 -0.81 -4.41
N VAL A 62 -7.26 0.47 -4.35
CA VAL A 62 -8.17 0.99 -3.30
C VAL A 62 -9.54 0.31 -3.37
N ALA A 63 -10.15 0.23 -4.55
CA ALA A 63 -11.48 -0.36 -4.70
C ALA A 63 -11.51 -1.87 -4.40
N PRO A 64 -10.58 -2.70 -4.92
CA PRO A 64 -10.49 -4.12 -4.54
C PRO A 64 -10.29 -4.36 -3.04
N VAL A 65 -9.39 -3.60 -2.39
CA VAL A 65 -9.20 -3.70 -0.93
C VAL A 65 -10.46 -3.29 -0.18
N ALA A 66 -11.10 -2.18 -0.59
CA ALA A 66 -12.32 -1.71 0.05
C ALA A 66 -13.48 -2.72 -0.10
N ALA A 67 -13.65 -3.31 -1.28
CA ALA A 67 -14.66 -4.34 -1.54
C ALA A 67 -14.40 -5.59 -0.68
N PHE A 68 -13.13 -6.03 -0.58
CA PHE A 68 -12.74 -7.14 0.29
C PHE A 68 -13.10 -6.91 1.76
N ILE A 69 -12.87 -5.69 2.27
CA ILE A 69 -13.25 -5.34 3.65
C ILE A 69 -14.78 -5.27 3.79
N ALA A 70 -15.46 -4.64 2.83
CA ALA A 70 -16.90 -4.42 2.86
C ALA A 70 -17.72 -5.73 2.79
N ASP A 71 -17.20 -6.74 2.08
CA ASP A 71 -17.78 -8.10 2.01
C ASP A 71 -17.83 -8.77 3.39
N ILE A 72 -16.91 -8.42 4.30
CA ILE A 72 -16.86 -8.94 5.66
C ILE A 72 -17.66 -8.04 6.62
N ASP A 73 -17.32 -6.75 6.69
CA ASP A 73 -18.03 -5.75 7.51
C ASP A 73 -17.77 -4.33 6.95
N HIS A 74 -18.80 -3.75 6.34
CA HIS A 74 -18.75 -2.42 5.73
C HIS A 74 -18.49 -1.27 6.72
N THR A 75 -18.62 -1.51 8.02
CA THR A 75 -18.38 -0.51 9.09
C THR A 75 -16.94 -0.47 9.59
N ILE A 76 -16.09 -1.44 9.17
CA ILE A 76 -14.69 -1.49 9.57
C ILE A 76 -13.99 -0.17 9.21
N PRO A 77 -13.28 0.46 10.16
CA PRO A 77 -12.52 1.67 9.86
C PRO A 77 -11.44 1.39 8.83
N PHE A 78 -11.55 2.03 7.66
CA PHE A 78 -10.57 1.96 6.59
C PHE A 78 -9.85 3.29 6.45
N ASN A 79 -8.56 3.29 6.75
CA ASN A 79 -7.73 4.47 6.80
C ASN A 79 -6.80 4.55 5.59
N LEU A 80 -7.10 5.49 4.69
CA LEU A 80 -6.29 5.81 3.53
C LEU A 80 -5.15 6.76 3.94
N LEU A 81 -3.92 6.30 3.78
CA LEU A 81 -2.73 7.06 4.10
C LEU A 81 -2.19 7.76 2.84
N ALA A 82 -2.00 9.07 2.92
CA ALA A 82 -1.37 9.83 1.85
C ALA A 82 0.14 9.51 1.78
N PHE A 83 0.58 8.99 0.63
CA PHE A 83 2.00 8.70 0.39
C PHE A 83 2.86 9.96 0.45
N ARG A 84 4.01 9.83 1.13
CA ARG A 84 5.10 10.80 1.14
C ARG A 84 6.37 10.15 0.60
N PRO A 85 7.13 10.82 -0.27
CA PRO A 85 8.33 10.25 -0.87
C PRO A 85 9.34 9.84 0.20
N ASN A 86 9.73 8.57 0.19
CA ASN A 86 10.66 7.99 1.16
C ASN A 86 11.26 6.69 0.61
N PHE A 87 12.36 6.23 1.23
CA PHE A 87 13.04 4.99 0.87
C PHE A 87 13.38 4.95 -0.63
N ILE A 88 13.31 3.80 -1.29
CA ILE A 88 13.55 3.69 -2.75
C ILE A 88 12.56 4.49 -3.61
N LEU A 89 11.49 5.04 -3.00
CA LEU A 89 10.49 5.91 -3.62
C LEU A 89 10.73 7.40 -3.26
N GLU A 90 11.93 7.81 -2.83
CA GLU A 90 12.21 9.19 -2.39
C GLU A 90 12.06 10.26 -3.50
N HIS A 91 12.12 9.82 -4.76
CA HIS A 91 11.92 10.61 -5.96
C HIS A 91 10.50 10.47 -6.54
N HIS A 92 9.69 9.54 -6.01
CA HIS A 92 8.33 9.33 -6.50
C HIS A 92 7.42 10.52 -6.16
N PRO A 93 6.41 10.86 -6.98
CA PRO A 93 5.46 11.92 -6.64
C PRO A 93 4.69 11.63 -5.35
N PRO A 94 4.42 12.66 -4.51
CA PRO A 94 3.61 12.51 -3.31
C PRO A 94 2.15 12.28 -3.67
N ALA A 95 1.37 11.71 -2.75
CA ALA A 95 -0.09 11.76 -2.87
C ALA A 95 -0.58 13.21 -2.77
N ILE A 96 -1.44 13.60 -3.71
CA ILE A 96 -2.08 14.93 -3.76
C ILE A 96 -3.53 14.84 -3.31
N GLN A 97 -4.11 15.98 -2.93
CA GLN A 97 -5.46 16.03 -2.37
C GLN A 97 -6.51 15.38 -3.27
N TYR A 98 -6.52 15.74 -4.55
CA TYR A 98 -7.47 15.17 -5.53
C TYR A 98 -7.42 13.63 -5.57
N LEU A 99 -6.22 13.06 -5.54
CA LEU A 99 -6.02 11.60 -5.56
C LEU A 99 -6.60 10.94 -4.31
N MET A 100 -6.43 11.57 -3.14
CA MET A 100 -6.99 11.06 -1.89
C MET A 100 -8.52 11.17 -1.86
N GLU A 101 -9.09 12.24 -2.40
CA GLU A 101 -10.54 12.41 -2.54
C GLU A 101 -11.15 11.36 -3.46
N GLU A 102 -10.46 11.03 -4.57
CA GLU A 102 -10.84 9.94 -5.45
C GLU A 102 -10.76 8.58 -4.76
N ALA A 103 -9.67 8.29 -4.04
CA ALA A 103 -9.54 7.05 -3.28
C ALA A 103 -10.67 6.89 -2.25
N VAL A 104 -11.07 7.95 -1.54
CA VAL A 104 -12.24 7.91 -0.63
C VAL A 104 -13.52 7.59 -1.38
N ARG A 105 -13.71 8.20 -2.56
CA ARG A 105 -14.89 7.99 -3.40
C ARG A 105 -14.98 6.54 -3.86
N GLU A 106 -13.88 5.97 -4.34
CA GLU A 106 -13.83 4.59 -4.82
C GLU A 106 -14.00 3.59 -3.66
N ALA A 107 -13.41 3.85 -2.49
CA ALA A 107 -13.63 3.01 -1.32
C ALA A 107 -15.09 3.02 -0.84
N ARG A 108 -15.77 4.18 -0.89
CA ARG A 108 -17.19 4.29 -0.55
C ARG A 108 -18.09 3.63 -1.59
N LYS A 109 -17.80 3.80 -2.88
CA LYS A 109 -18.51 3.10 -3.96
C LYS A 109 -18.40 1.58 -3.84
N ALA A 110 -17.26 1.09 -3.36
CA ALA A 110 -17.03 -0.34 -3.08
C ALA A 110 -17.76 -0.86 -1.83
N GLY A 111 -18.48 0.00 -1.10
CA GLY A 111 -19.39 -0.39 -0.01
C GLY A 111 -18.97 0.05 1.39
N LEU A 112 -17.77 0.60 1.58
CA LEU A 112 -17.33 1.03 2.91
C LEU A 112 -17.98 2.35 3.34
N VAL A 113 -18.47 2.40 4.58
CA VAL A 113 -19.08 3.62 5.14
C VAL A 113 -18.11 4.41 6.03
N ASN A 114 -17.11 3.73 6.62
CA ASN A 114 -16.17 4.32 7.56
C ASN A 114 -14.77 4.49 6.94
N VAL A 115 -14.67 5.39 5.95
CA VAL A 115 -13.41 5.69 5.25
C VAL A 115 -12.85 7.02 5.75
N ARG A 116 -11.59 6.99 6.22
CA ARG A 116 -10.85 8.16 6.70
C ARG A 116 -9.57 8.36 5.90
N VAL A 117 -9.08 9.59 5.88
CA VAL A 117 -7.78 9.95 5.28
C VAL A 117 -6.86 10.45 6.37
N HIS A 118 -5.63 9.94 6.39
CA HIS A 118 -4.57 10.42 7.27
C HIS A 118 -3.31 10.77 6.47
N GLY A 119 -2.52 11.69 7.03
CA GLY A 119 -1.38 12.28 6.34
C GLY A 119 -1.74 13.60 5.65
N TYR A 120 -0.72 14.40 5.37
CA TYR A 120 -0.85 15.69 4.70
C TYR A 120 -0.54 15.49 3.21
N PRO A 121 -1.51 15.69 2.29
CA PRO A 121 -1.25 15.66 0.86
C PRO A 121 -0.32 16.80 0.44
N GLY A 122 0.52 16.58 -0.57
CA GLY A 122 1.38 17.66 -1.11
C GLY A 122 2.61 18.02 -0.26
N VAL A 123 3.14 17.09 0.53
CA VAL A 123 4.50 17.23 1.11
C VAL A 123 5.56 17.18 0.00
N ALA A 124 6.69 17.87 0.22
CA ALA A 124 7.78 17.98 -0.75
C ALA A 124 8.15 16.63 -1.40
N GLY A 125 8.23 16.63 -2.73
CA GLY A 125 8.43 15.47 -3.60
C GLY A 125 8.79 15.94 -5.00
N GLU A 126 9.06 15.04 -5.96
CA GLU A 126 8.99 15.46 -7.36
C GLU A 126 7.57 15.94 -7.62
N ARG A 127 7.41 17.15 -8.19
CA ARG A 127 6.07 17.65 -8.49
C ARG A 127 5.49 16.71 -9.54
N PRO A 128 4.26 16.19 -9.33
CA PRO A 128 3.58 15.51 -10.41
C PRO A 128 3.60 16.45 -11.63
N GLY A 129 4.05 15.97 -12.79
CA GLY A 129 3.79 16.69 -14.03
C GLY A 129 2.28 16.91 -14.17
N GLU A 130 1.86 17.98 -14.87
CA GLU A 130 0.44 18.25 -15.13
C GLU A 130 -0.30 16.97 -15.52
N ARG A 131 -1.39 16.67 -14.80
CA ARG A 131 -2.23 15.45 -14.94
C ARG A 131 -1.48 14.28 -15.59
N GLN A 132 -0.52 13.72 -14.88
CA GLN A 132 -0.15 12.35 -15.19
C GLN A 132 -1.33 11.49 -14.78
N SER A 133 -2.16 11.13 -15.76
CA SER A 133 -3.00 9.93 -15.67
C SER A 133 -2.16 8.80 -15.07
N PRO A 134 -2.72 7.89 -14.26
CA PRO A 134 -2.01 6.66 -13.92
C PRO A 134 -1.44 6.12 -15.23
N GLY A 135 -0.11 6.02 -15.32
CA GLY A 135 0.56 5.74 -16.58
C GLY A 135 -0.04 4.48 -17.20
N ALA A 136 0.01 4.36 -18.53
CA ALA A 136 -0.48 3.17 -19.24
C ALA A 136 0.15 1.85 -18.74
N GLU A 137 1.22 1.96 -17.95
CA GLU A 137 1.89 0.89 -17.24
C GLU A 137 1.26 0.67 -15.86
N GLY A 138 0.68 -0.51 -15.64
CA GLY A 138 0.03 -0.87 -14.39
C GLY A 138 0.94 -0.78 -13.15
N GLY A 139 0.35 -0.58 -11.98
CA GLY A 139 1.08 -0.28 -10.75
C GLY A 139 2.18 -1.28 -10.37
N ALA A 140 1.98 -2.57 -10.67
CA ALA A 140 3.00 -3.61 -10.46
C ALA A 140 4.27 -3.37 -11.29
N ALA A 141 4.14 -2.94 -12.54
CA ALA A 141 5.27 -2.68 -13.42
C ALA A 141 6.05 -1.43 -12.96
N LEU A 142 5.34 -0.36 -12.59
CA LEU A 142 5.97 0.84 -12.05
C LEU A 142 6.77 0.54 -10.76
N ALA A 143 6.15 -0.14 -9.79
CA ALA A 143 6.83 -0.54 -8.55
C ALA A 143 8.05 -1.43 -8.80
N ARG A 144 7.95 -2.33 -9.79
CA ARG A 144 9.06 -3.22 -10.18
C ARG A 144 10.24 -2.45 -10.76
N ARG A 145 10.03 -1.53 -11.69
CA ARG A 145 11.11 -0.71 -12.25
C ARG A 145 11.82 0.12 -11.18
N ILE A 146 11.07 0.65 -10.20
CA ILE A 146 11.66 1.38 -9.09
C ILE A 146 12.54 0.46 -8.24
N ALA A 147 12.07 -0.77 -7.97
CA ALA A 147 12.87 -1.78 -7.26
C ALA A 147 14.13 -2.19 -8.06
N GLU A 148 14.00 -2.37 -9.37
CA GLU A 148 15.13 -2.67 -10.28
C GLU A 148 16.17 -1.53 -10.27
N GLY A 149 15.73 -0.28 -10.39
CA GLY A 149 16.59 0.90 -10.29
C GLY A 149 17.28 1.05 -8.93
N ALA A 150 16.68 0.49 -7.87
CA ALA A 150 17.29 0.40 -6.55
C ALA A 150 18.17 -0.86 -6.35
N GLY A 151 18.40 -1.65 -7.40
CA GLY A 151 19.32 -2.79 -7.40
C GLY A 151 18.67 -4.16 -7.13
N CYS A 152 17.35 -4.30 -7.28
CA CYS A 152 16.71 -5.62 -7.24
C CYS A 152 17.01 -6.41 -8.52
N PRO A 153 17.59 -7.63 -8.43
CA PRO A 153 17.87 -8.44 -9.63
C PRO A 153 16.68 -9.30 -10.07
N ALA A 154 15.58 -9.31 -9.31
CA ALA A 154 14.49 -10.26 -9.51
C ALA A 154 13.43 -9.71 -10.47
N GLY A 155 13.11 -10.48 -11.52
CA GLY A 155 12.00 -10.14 -12.43
C GLY A 155 10.62 -10.22 -11.75
N VAL A 156 10.46 -11.12 -10.78
CA VAL A 156 9.32 -11.16 -9.85
C VAL A 156 9.88 -11.22 -8.44
N ARG A 157 9.52 -10.25 -7.59
CA ARG A 157 10.07 -10.16 -6.24
C ARG A 157 9.44 -11.23 -5.33
N ASP A 158 10.29 -12.10 -4.80
CA ASP A 158 9.98 -13.04 -3.73
C ASP A 158 11.14 -13.03 -2.71
N CYS A 159 11.19 -11.97 -1.91
CA CYS A 159 12.29 -11.67 -1.00
C CYS A 159 12.49 -12.73 0.08
N GLY A 160 11.46 -13.54 0.39
CA GLY A 160 11.58 -14.67 1.31
C GLY A 160 12.43 -15.82 0.78
N SER A 161 12.44 -16.02 -0.54
CA SER A 161 13.20 -17.07 -1.24
C SER A 161 14.47 -16.53 -1.91
N CYS A 162 14.72 -15.23 -1.83
CA CYS A 162 15.83 -14.57 -2.51
C CYS A 162 17.16 -14.80 -1.80
N GLY A 163 18.17 -15.27 -2.54
CA GLY A 163 19.51 -15.55 -2.01
C GLY A 163 20.25 -14.34 -1.45
N LEU A 164 19.88 -13.11 -1.85
CA LEU A 164 20.51 -11.89 -1.31
C LEU A 164 20.16 -11.62 0.15
N GLN A 165 19.02 -12.10 0.65
CA GLN A 165 18.59 -11.95 2.05
C GLN A 165 18.85 -10.56 2.66
N GLN A 166 19.84 -10.42 3.57
CA GLN A 166 20.18 -9.15 4.23
C GLN A 166 21.14 -8.27 3.41
N ASP A 167 21.82 -8.85 2.42
CA ASP A 167 22.71 -8.15 1.49
C ASP A 167 21.94 -7.50 0.32
N CYS A 168 20.60 -7.48 0.40
CA CYS A 168 19.75 -6.90 -0.62
C CYS A 168 19.97 -5.37 -0.73
N PRO A 169 20.33 -4.83 -1.91
CA PRO A 169 20.57 -3.39 -2.10
C PRO A 169 19.40 -2.51 -1.66
N ILE A 170 18.17 -2.96 -1.88
CA ILE A 170 16.95 -2.28 -1.42
C ILE A 170 16.93 -2.18 0.10
N LYS A 171 17.21 -3.26 0.85
CA LYS A 171 17.17 -3.22 2.32
C LYS A 171 18.20 -2.25 2.90
N THR A 172 19.34 -2.14 2.25
CA THR A 172 20.43 -1.22 2.64
C THR A 172 20.30 0.17 2.01
N TYR A 173 19.24 0.43 1.24
CA TYR A 173 19.06 1.70 0.55
C TYR A 173 18.96 2.86 1.55
N ARG A 174 19.75 3.89 1.33
CA ARG A 174 19.74 5.12 2.13
C ARG A 174 19.17 6.25 1.30
N ALA A 175 17.93 6.64 1.62
CA ALA A 175 17.30 7.79 0.99
C ALA A 175 18.06 9.07 1.36
N ARG A 176 18.37 9.89 0.34
CA ARG A 176 19.04 11.18 0.50
C ARG A 176 18.18 12.22 1.20
N ARG A 177 16.85 12.12 1.08
CA ARG A 177 15.89 13.03 1.71
C ARG A 177 15.61 12.76 3.19
N SER A 178 16.19 11.70 3.76
CA SER A 178 15.98 11.28 5.15
C SER A 178 17.12 11.65 6.10
N VAL A 179 18.06 12.48 5.64
CA VAL A 179 19.15 13.10 6.44
C VAL A 179 18.96 14.61 6.57
#